data_AF-A0A3S4GJD1-F1
#
_entry.id   AF-A0A3S4GJD1-F1
#
_cell.length_a   1.000
_cell.length_b   1.000
_cell.length_c   1.000
_cell.angle_alpha   90.00
_cell.angle_beta   90.00
_cell.angle_gamma   90.00
#
_symmetry.space_group_name_H-M   'P 1'
#
loop_
_entity.id
_entity.type
_entity.pdbx_description
1 polymer ?
#
loop_
_entity_poly.entity_id
_entity_poly.type
_entity_poly.pdbx_seq_one_letter_code
_entity_poly.pdbx_strand_id
1 'polypeptide(L)' 'MFDNLTDRLSRTLRNISGRGRLTEDNIKDTLREVRMALLEADVALPVVRDFISRVKESAVRP' A
#
# COMPACT_ATOMS: atom_id res chain seq x y z
N MET A 1 15.59 10.90 11.70
CA MET A 1 15.98 9.63 11.01
C MET A 1 14.78 8.96 10.33
N PHE A 2 13.60 8.94 10.97
CA PHE A 2 12.34 8.51 10.34
C PHE A 2 11.72 9.53 9.38
N ASP A 3 12.26 10.74 9.31
CA ASP A 3 11.66 11.87 8.56
C ASP A 3 11.59 11.62 7.05
N ASN A 4 12.58 10.91 6.48
CA ASN A 4 12.54 10.56 5.05
C ASN A 4 11.44 9.55 4.74
N LEU A 5 11.21 8.60 5.65
CA LEU A 5 10.14 7.62 5.53
C LEU A 5 8.77 8.29 5.70
N THR A 6 8.63 9.17 6.69
CA THR A 6 7.42 9.96 6.94
C THR A 6 7.06 10.82 5.72
N ASP A 7 8.03 11.53 5.13
CA ASP A 7 7.73 12.42 4.00
C ASP A 7 7.34 11.64 2.73
N ARG A 8 7.95 10.47 2.51
CA ARG A 8 7.55 9.57 1.41
C ARG A 8 6.15 9.01 1.61
N LEU A 9 5.83 8.53 2.82
CA LEU A 9 4.50 8.03 3.15
C LEU A 9 3.42 9.11 3.00
N SER A 10 3.67 10.32 3.49
CA SER A 10 2.74 11.45 3.38
C SER A 10 2.50 11.88 1.93
N ARG A 11 3.46 11.71 1.03
CA ARG A 11 3.27 11.98 -0.41
C ARG A 11 2.44 10.90 -1.08
N THR A 12 2.70 9.63 -0.81
CA THR A 12 1.94 8.51 -1.38
C THR A 12 0.49 8.51 -0.93
N LEU A 13 0.24 8.78 0.36
CA LEU A 13 -1.12 8.85 0.92
C LEU A 13 -1.94 10.01 0.33
N ARG A 14 -1.30 11.14 0.00
CA ARG A 14 -1.95 12.28 -0.69
C ARG A 14 -2.48 11.93 -2.07
N ASN A 15 -1.84 10.99 -2.78
CA ASN A 15 -2.31 10.54 -4.09
C ASN A 15 -3.52 9.59 -3.98
N ILE A 16 -3.75 9.00 -2.80
CA ILE A 16 -4.87 8.09 -2.52
C ILE A 16 -6.06 8.88 -1.97
N SER A 17 -5.83 9.93 -1.18
CA SER A 17 -6.89 10.74 -0.54
C SER A 17 -7.80 11.52 -1.50
N GLY A 18 -7.55 11.47 -2.81
CA GLY A 18 -8.39 12.09 -3.85
C GLY A 18 -9.23 11.11 -4.68
N ARG A 19 -9.09 9.79 -4.48
CA ARG A 19 -9.89 8.79 -5.21
C ARG A 19 -11.08 8.38 -4.35
N GLY A 20 -12.29 8.83 -4.72
CA GLY A 20 -13.52 8.70 -3.93
C GLY A 20 -13.76 7.31 -3.32
N ARG A 21 -13.95 6.27 -4.15
CA ARG A 21 -14.04 4.86 -3.70
C ARG A 21 -12.88 4.06 -4.26
N LEU A 22 -12.13 3.42 -3.38
CA LEU A 22 -11.22 2.36 -3.76
C LEU A 22 -12.06 1.12 -4.09
N THR A 23 -11.84 0.55 -5.26
CA THR A 23 -12.49 -0.68 -5.74
C THR A 23 -11.43 -1.74 -5.90
N GLU A 24 -11.80 -3.02 -5.82
CA GLU A 24 -10.81 -4.10 -6.01
C GLU A 24 -10.02 -3.95 -7.31
N ASP A 25 -10.69 -3.53 -8.39
CA ASP A 25 -10.06 -3.36 -9.70
C ASP A 25 -9.08 -2.18 -9.72
N ASN A 26 -9.38 -1.07 -9.03
CA ASN A 26 -8.53 0.12 -9.06
C ASN A 26 -7.32 0.06 -8.11
N ILE A 27 -7.32 -0.85 -7.14
CA ILE A 27 -6.20 -1.06 -6.20
C ILE A 27 -5.30 -2.23 -6.60
N LYS A 28 -5.75 -3.14 -7.47
CA LYS A 28 -5.04 -4.39 -7.79
C LYS A 28 -3.62 -4.15 -8.31
N ASP A 29 -3.48 -3.23 -9.26
CA ASP A 29 -2.18 -2.90 -9.85
C ASP A 29 -1.28 -2.20 -8.83
N THR A 30 -1.84 -1.30 -8.01
CA THR A 30 -1.13 -0.63 -6.93
C THR A 30 -0.64 -1.61 -5.86
N LEU A 31 -1.46 -2.58 -5.44
CA LEU A 31 -1.05 -3.61 -4.48
C LEU A 31 0.06 -4.50 -5.04
N ARG A 32 0.07 -4.73 -6.36
CA ARG A 32 1.14 -5.49 -7.02
C ARG A 32 2.47 -4.75 -6.96
N GLU A 33 2.48 -3.45 -7.23
CA GLU A 33 3.67 -2.60 -7.12
C GLU A 33 4.18 -2.53 -5.68
N VAL A 34 3.29 -2.31 -4.71
CA VAL A 34 3.63 -2.29 -3.28
C VAL A 34 4.25 -3.62 -2.84
N ARG A 35 3.70 -4.75 -3.30
CA ARG A 35 4.28 -6.07 -3.01
C ARG A 35 5.70 -6.20 -3.55
N MET A 36 5.97 -5.75 -4.79
CA MET A 36 7.32 -5.82 -5.35
C MET A 36 8.30 -4.95 -4.56
N ALA A 37 7.91 -3.71 -4.26
CA ALA A 37 8.73 -2.79 -3.47
C ALA A 37 9.08 -3.34 -2.07
N LEU A 38 8.14 -4.03 -1.42
CA LEU A 38 8.40 -4.67 -0.13
C LEU A 38 9.38 -5.85 -0.25
N LEU A 39 9.27 -6.66 -1.30
CA LEU A 39 10.19 -7.78 -1.52
C LEU A 39 11.59 -7.30 -1.89
N GLU A 40 11.71 -6.24 -2.69
CA GLU A 40 12.98 -5.58 -3.04
C GLU A 40 13.68 -4.95 -1.82
N ALA A 41 12.90 -4.60 -0.79
CA ALA A 41 13.41 -4.06 0.47
C ALA A 41 13.74 -5.14 1.51
N ASP A 42 13.92 -6.40 1.08
CA ASP A 42 14.22 -7.56 1.94
C ASP A 42 13.17 -7.83 3.04
N VAL A 43 11.90 -7.46 2.80
CA VAL A 43 10.81 -7.78 3.73
C VAL A 43 10.39 -9.24 3.58
N ALA A 44 10.30 -9.94 4.71
CA ALA A 44 9.91 -11.34 4.73
C ALA A 44 8.52 -11.58 4.11
N LEU A 45 8.41 -12.62 3.27
CA LEU A 45 7.18 -12.96 2.55
C LEU A 45 5.91 -13.05 3.43
N PRO A 46 5.95 -13.62 4.66
CA PRO A 46 4.78 -13.64 5.55
C PRO A 46 4.29 -12.22 5.89
N VAL A 47 5.21 -11.30 6.18
CA VAL A 47 4.90 -9.90 6.52
C VAL A 47 4.27 -9.20 5.32
N VAL A 48 4.81 -9.42 4.11
CA VAL A 48 4.27 -8.84 2.89
C VAL A 48 2.84 -9.33 2.62
N ARG A 49 2.58 -10.63 2.80
CA ARG A 49 1.25 -11.21 2.61
C ARG A 49 0.22 -10.62 3.58
N ASP A 50 0.56 -10.56 4.86
CA ASP A 50 -0.32 -10.01 5.89
C ASP A 50 -0.60 -8.53 5.67
N PHE A 51 0.42 -7.77 5.27
CA PHE A 51 0.29 -6.36 4.95
C PHE A 51 -0.68 -6.14 3.79
N ILE A 52 -0.49 -6.83 2.66
CA ILE A 52 -1.35 -6.70 1.49
C ILE A 52 -2.80 -7.12 1.80
N SER A 53 -3.01 -8.18 2.58
CA SER A 53 -4.36 -8.63 3.00
C SER A 53 -5.09 -7.55 3.78
N ARG A 54 -4.43 -6.97 4.80
CA ARG A 54 -5.00 -5.89 5.63
C ARG A 54 -5.34 -4.64 4.83
N VAL A 55 -4.49 -4.28 3.87
CA VAL A 55 -4.74 -3.13 2.99
C VAL A 55 -5.93 -3.41 2.08
N LYS A 56 -6.04 -4.62 1.51
CA LYS A 56 -7.20 -5.00 0.67
C LYS A 56 -8.50 -4.93 1.47
N GLU A 57 -8.54 -5.49 2.68
CA GLU A 57 -9.70 -5.44 3.56
C GLU A 57 -10.11 -4.01 3.95
N SER A 58 -9.12 -3.15 4.19
CA SER A 58 -9.37 -1.75 4.57
C SER A 58 -9.84 -0.89 3.39
N ALA A 59 -9.38 -1.20 2.18
CA ALA A 59 -9.67 -0.41 0.98
C ALA A 59 -11.04 -0.69 0.35
N VAL A 60 -11.57 -1.92 0.47
CA VAL A 60 -12.86 -2.32 -0.13
C VAL A 60 -14.05 -2.06 0.80
N ARG A 61 -13.79 -1.52 2.00
CA ARG A 61 -14.82 -1.27 3.02
C ARG A 61 -15.78 -0.15 2.54
N PRO A 62 -17.11 -0.37 2.60
CA PRO A 62 -18.09 0.47 1.90
C PRO A 62 -18.31 1.87 2.49
#